data_AF-A0A5S9M2H4-F1
#
_entry.id   AF-A0A5S9M2H4-F1
#
_cell.length_a   1.000
_cell.length_b   1.000
_cell.length_c   1.000
_cell.angle_alpha   90.00
_cell.angle_beta   90.00
_cell.angle_gamma   90.00
#
_symmetry.space_group_name_H-M   'P 1'
#
loop_
_entity.id
_entity.type
_entity.pdbx_description
1 polymer ?
#
loop_
_entity_poly.entity_id
_entity_poly.type
_entity_poly.pdbx_seq_one_letter_code
_entity_poly.pdbx_strand_id
1 'polypeptide(L)'
;MEQHTHLFLSSKPSHQKIEQNQRGIIIGFIALSTLCFITIGRPVNILILVGAINALILPLALGTLLVAAYKKDIVGDYRHPFFLTVTGAFVVVIMAMMGGYTIINEIPKLWS
;
A
#
# COMPACT_ATOMS: atom_id res chain seq x y z
N MET A 1 1.11 -5.61 49.26
CA MET A 1 1.02 -5.88 47.80
C MET A 1 0.23 -4.80 47.03
N GLU A 2 -0.13 -3.66 47.63
CA GLU A 2 -0.96 -2.62 46.96
C GLU A 2 -0.19 -1.36 46.51
N GLN A 3 1.07 -1.15 46.90
CA GLN A 3 1.83 0.04 46.48
C GLN A 3 2.41 -0.03 45.06
N HIS A 4 2.47 -1.21 44.44
CA HIS A 4 3.02 -1.37 43.10
C HIS A 4 2.04 -1.03 41.96
N THR A 5 0.74 -0.84 42.25
CA THR A 5 -0.28 -0.50 41.24
C THR A 5 -0.41 1.00 41.00
N HIS A 6 0.05 1.84 41.94
CA HIS A 6 0.00 3.31 41.82
C HIS A 6 1.11 3.89 40.93
N LEU A 7 2.19 3.14 40.68
CA LEU A 7 3.30 3.58 39.82
C LEU A 7 3.05 3.32 38.32
N PHE A 8 2.11 2.42 37.98
CA PHE A 8 1.72 2.09 36.61
C PHE A 8 0.67 3.04 36.02
N LEU A 9 0.00 3.87 36.82
CA LEU A 9 -0.95 4.87 36.34
C LEU A 9 -0.31 6.24 36.02
N SER A 10 0.97 6.43 36.39
CA SER A 10 1.72 7.68 36.22
C SER A 10 2.70 7.65 35.04
N SER A 11 2.43 6.87 33.99
CA SER A 11 3.23 6.89 32.76
C SER A 11 2.38 6.85 31.49
N LYS A 12 1.11 7.30 31.56
CA LYS A 12 0.44 7.73 30.33
C LYS A 12 1.19 8.97 29.83
N PRO A 13 1.93 8.88 28.69
CA PRO A 13 2.56 10.08 28.16
C PRO A 13 1.44 11.07 27.84
N SER A 14 1.53 12.27 28.42
CA SER A 14 0.57 13.36 28.24
C SER A 14 0.63 13.90 26.80
N HIS A 15 0.08 13.14 25.86
CA HIS A 15 -0.09 13.53 24.46
C HIS A 15 -1.23 14.56 24.24
N GLN A 16 -1.80 15.12 25.32
CA GLN A 16 -2.96 16.02 25.27
C GLN A 16 -2.73 17.30 24.45
N LYS A 17 -1.47 17.73 24.24
CA LYS A 17 -1.16 18.88 23.36
C LYS A 17 -1.28 18.57 21.88
N ILE A 18 -1.13 17.30 21.49
CA ILE A 18 -1.30 16.87 20.09
C ILE A 18 -2.79 16.58 19.84
N GLU A 19 -3.48 15.94 20.79
CA GLU A 19 -4.92 15.59 20.67
C GLU A 19 -5.85 16.79 20.48
N GLN A 20 -5.61 17.92 21.16
CA GLN A 20 -6.53 19.07 21.09
C GLN A 20 -6.51 19.80 19.75
N ASN A 21 -5.43 19.67 18.96
CA ASN A 21 -5.29 20.37 17.68
C ASN A 21 -5.17 19.45 16.46
N GLN A 22 -5.41 18.13 16.60
CA GLN A 22 -5.35 17.19 15.47
C GLN A 22 -6.28 17.60 14.34
N ARG A 23 -7.50 18.05 14.66
CA ARG A 23 -8.47 18.51 13.66
C ARG A 23 -7.93 19.70 12.85
N GLY A 24 -7.32 20.69 13.51
CA GLY A 24 -6.74 21.85 12.85
C GLY A 24 -5.55 21.48 11.95
N ILE A 25 -4.69 20.56 12.41
CA ILE A 25 -3.55 20.05 11.63
C ILE A 25 -4.02 19.25 10.41
N ILE A 26 -5.02 18.37 10.56
CA ILE A 26 -5.59 17.60 9.45
C ILE A 26 -6.23 18.52 8.41
N ILE A 27 -7.03 19.50 8.85
CA ILE A 27 -7.66 20.47 7.94
C ILE A 27 -6.58 21.30 7.22
N GLY A 28 -5.55 21.78 7.93
CA GLY A 28 -4.43 22.50 7.33
C GLY A 28 -3.65 21.65 6.32
N PHE A 29 -3.40 20.38 6.63
CA PHE A 29 -2.73 19.44 5.73
C PHE A 29 -3.55 19.17 4.47
N ILE A 30 -4.88 18.98 4.60
CA ILE A 30 -5.78 18.81 3.45
C ILE A 30 -5.78 20.08 2.61
N ALA A 31 -6.00 21.25 3.21
CA ALA A 31 -6.03 22.52 2.50
C ALA A 31 -4.73 22.78 1.74
N LEU A 32 -3.57 22.52 2.37
CA LEU A 32 -2.27 22.62 1.72
C LEU A 32 -2.10 21.60 0.58
N SER A 33 -2.51 20.35 0.80
CA SER A 33 -2.43 19.29 -0.22
C SER A 33 -3.30 19.61 -1.42
N THR A 34 -4.52 20.10 -1.21
CA THR A 34 -5.44 20.56 -2.27
C THR A 34 -4.89 21.80 -2.98
N LEU A 35 -4.27 22.74 -2.27
CA LEU A 35 -3.65 23.92 -2.87
C LEU A 35 -2.45 23.53 -3.75
N CYS A 36 -1.58 22.66 -3.27
CA CYS A 36 -0.49 22.08 -4.07
C CYS A 36 -1.04 21.31 -5.27
N PHE A 37 -2.13 20.55 -5.10
CA PHE A 37 -2.78 19.81 -6.17
C PHE A 37 -3.26 20.72 -7.29
N ILE A 38 -3.94 21.83 -6.96
CA ILE A 38 -4.46 22.79 -7.94
C ILE A 38 -3.32 23.61 -8.58
N THR A 39 -2.30 24.01 -7.81
CA THR A 39 -1.20 24.86 -8.33
C THR A 39 -0.20 24.10 -9.20
N ILE A 40 0.11 22.85 -8.84
CA ILE A 40 1.12 22.03 -9.54
C ILE A 40 0.47 21.21 -10.66
N GLY A 41 -0.77 20.74 -10.49
CA GLY A 41 -1.56 19.96 -11.47
C GLY A 41 -0.99 18.58 -11.84
N ARG A 42 0.32 18.37 -11.69
CA ARG A 42 1.06 17.13 -11.95
C ARG A 42 1.08 16.05 -10.86
N PRO A 43 0.61 16.24 -9.59
CA PRO A 43 0.60 15.13 -8.63
C PRO A 43 -0.18 13.89 -9.10
N VAL A 44 -1.22 14.06 -9.93
CA VAL A 44 -1.97 12.93 -10.52
C VAL A 44 -1.07 12.09 -11.43
N ASN A 45 -0.21 12.70 -12.24
CA ASN A 45 0.66 12.00 -13.17
C ASN A 45 1.69 11.14 -12.42
N ILE A 46 2.25 11.68 -11.33
CA ILE A 46 3.19 10.96 -10.46
C ILE A 46 2.47 9.79 -9.77
N LEU A 47 1.23 10.00 -9.32
CA LEU A 47 0.40 8.94 -8.72
C LEU A 47 0.08 7.82 -9.73
N ILE A 48 -0.26 8.15 -10.97
CA ILE A 48 -0.51 7.17 -12.04
C ILE A 48 0.78 6.41 -12.36
N LEU A 49 1.93 7.10 -12.44
CA LEU A 49 3.21 6.46 -12.72
C LEU A 49 3.62 5.46 -11.63
N VAL A 50 3.59 5.89 -10.36
CA VAL A 50 3.91 5.01 -9.22
C VAL A 50 2.89 3.88 -9.09
N GLY A 51 1.61 4.17 -9.36
CA GLY A 51 0.53 3.18 -9.41
C GLY A 51 0.75 2.12 -10.48
N ALA A 52 1.10 2.51 -11.70
CA ALA A 52 1.39 1.58 -12.80
C ALA A 52 2.62 0.70 -12.51
N ILE A 53 3.69 1.30 -11.97
CA ILE A 53 4.89 0.54 -11.55
C ILE A 53 4.54 -0.47 -10.46
N ASN A 54 3.78 -0.07 -9.43
CA ASN A 54 3.37 -0.96 -8.34
C ASN A 54 2.37 -2.04 -8.80
N ALA A 55 1.48 -1.69 -9.73
CA ALA A 55 0.56 -2.62 -10.35
C ALA A 55 1.26 -3.69 -11.18
N LEU A 56 2.48 -3.43 -11.66
CA LEU A 56 3.28 -4.40 -12.41
C LEU A 56 4.23 -5.21 -11.50
N ILE A 57 4.79 -4.60 -10.45
CA ILE A 57 5.75 -5.29 -9.58
C ILE A 57 5.10 -6.39 -8.73
N LEU A 58 3.87 -6.16 -8.24
CA LEU A 58 3.11 -7.13 -7.44
C LEU A 58 2.80 -8.43 -8.21
N PRO A 59 2.21 -8.40 -9.43
CA PRO A 59 1.97 -9.63 -10.19
C PRO A 59 3.26 -10.31 -10.64
N LEU A 60 4.35 -9.56 -10.88
CA LEU A 60 5.65 -10.15 -11.22
C LEU A 60 6.25 -10.90 -10.03
N ALA A 61 6.26 -10.28 -8.85
CA ALA A 61 6.74 -10.89 -7.61
C ALA A 61 5.83 -12.06 -7.18
N LEU A 62 4.52 -11.87 -7.17
CA LEU A 62 3.57 -12.91 -6.76
C LEU A 62 3.55 -14.07 -7.77
N GLY A 63 3.61 -13.79 -9.07
CA GLY A 63 3.66 -14.81 -10.12
C GLY A 63 4.93 -15.65 -10.05
N THR A 64 6.09 -15.02 -9.91
CA THR A 64 7.36 -15.74 -9.72
C THR A 64 7.39 -16.53 -8.41
N LEU A 65 6.85 -15.97 -7.32
CA LEU A 65 6.69 -16.67 -6.04
C LEU A 65 5.75 -17.87 -6.16
N LEU A 66 4.63 -17.74 -6.90
CA LEU A 66 3.70 -18.85 -7.12
C LEU A 66 4.40 -20.01 -7.83
N VAL A 67 5.14 -19.72 -8.91
CA VAL A 67 5.91 -20.73 -9.65
C VAL A 67 7.01 -21.34 -8.79
N ALA A 68 7.71 -20.52 -8.00
CA ALA A 68 8.75 -20.98 -7.08
C ALA A 68 8.19 -21.85 -5.95
N ALA A 69 6.98 -21.56 -5.47
CA ALA A 69 6.37 -22.28 -4.36
C ALA A 69 5.91 -23.70 -4.73
N TYR A 70 5.84 -24.02 -6.03
CA TYR A 70 5.65 -25.40 -6.53
C TYR A 70 6.96 -26.17 -6.70
N LYS A 71 8.13 -25.50 -6.65
CA LYS A 71 9.41 -26.20 -6.67
C LYS A 71 9.73 -26.77 -5.28
N LYS A 72 9.68 -28.10 -5.19
CA LYS A 72 10.05 -28.86 -3.97
C LYS A 72 11.49 -28.60 -3.51
N ASP A 73 12.41 -28.28 -4.43
CA ASP A 73 13.79 -27.92 -4.09
C ASP A 73 13.91 -26.61 -3.30
N ILE A 74 12.94 -25.69 -3.41
CA ILE A 74 12.96 -24.39 -2.73
C ILE A 74 12.14 -24.42 -1.44
N VAL A 75 11.04 -25.18 -1.43
CA VAL A 75 10.04 -25.18 -0.35
C VAL A 75 10.17 -26.40 0.59
N GLY A 76 10.92 -27.44 0.20
CA GLY A 76 11.09 -28.65 1.02
C GLY A 76 9.78 -29.43 1.18
N ASP A 77 9.47 -29.86 2.41
CA ASP A 77 8.32 -30.72 2.73
C ASP A 77 6.99 -29.95 2.93
N TYR A 78 6.94 -28.67 2.53
CA TYR A 78 5.75 -27.83 2.72
C TYR A 78 4.72 -28.07 1.60
N ARG A 79 3.53 -28.53 1.98
CA ARG A 79 2.39 -28.62 1.05
C ARG A 79 1.76 -27.25 0.87
N HIS A 80 2.12 -26.54 -0.19
CA HIS A 80 1.50 -25.26 -0.51
C HIS A 80 -0.01 -25.46 -0.72
N PRO A 81 -0.89 -24.83 0.08
CA PRO A 81 -2.33 -25.03 -0.04
C PRO A 81 -2.82 -24.53 -1.39
N PHE A 82 -3.53 -25.41 -2.12
CA PHE A 82 -4.07 -25.15 -3.45
C PHE A 82 -4.92 -23.87 -3.52
N PHE A 83 -5.57 -23.52 -2.41
CA PHE A 83 -6.37 -22.30 -2.28
C PHE A 83 -5.53 -21.01 -2.43
N LEU A 84 -4.33 -20.96 -1.86
CA LEU A 84 -3.44 -19.80 -1.99
C LEU A 84 -2.94 -19.61 -3.42
N THR A 85 -2.65 -20.71 -4.12
CA THR A 85 -2.27 -20.63 -5.53
C THR A 85 -3.41 -20.15 -6.40
N VAL A 86 -4.63 -20.69 -6.23
CA VAL A 86 -5.77 -20.29 -7.08
C VAL A 86 -6.10 -18.81 -6.87
N THR A 87 -6.14 -18.37 -5.61
CA THR A 87 -6.39 -16.95 -5.29
C THR A 87 -5.24 -16.04 -5.73
N GLY A 88 -3.99 -16.45 -5.55
CA GLY A 88 -2.82 -15.71 -6.01
C GLY A 88 -2.77 -15.59 -7.54
N ALA A 89 -3.03 -16.67 -8.26
CA ALA A 89 -3.12 -16.67 -9.73
C ALA A 89 -4.24 -15.76 -10.22
N PHE A 90 -5.40 -15.80 -9.57
CA PHE A 90 -6.53 -14.90 -9.87
C PHE A 90 -6.15 -13.41 -9.71
N VAL A 91 -5.50 -13.05 -8.60
CA VAL A 91 -5.02 -11.68 -8.36
C VAL A 91 -3.99 -11.27 -9.40
N VAL A 92 -3.03 -12.14 -9.74
CA VAL A 92 -2.01 -11.88 -10.78
C VAL A 92 -2.66 -11.58 -12.12
N VAL A 93 -3.65 -12.36 -12.53
CA VAL A 93 -4.37 -12.18 -13.81
C VAL A 93 -5.12 -10.84 -13.82
N ILE A 94 -5.85 -10.51 -12.76
CA ILE A 94 -6.58 -9.23 -12.68
C ILE A 94 -5.61 -8.05 -12.67
N MET A 95 -4.55 -8.12 -11.87
CA MET A 95 -3.55 -7.05 -11.79
C MET A 95 -2.82 -6.86 -13.12
N ALA A 96 -2.49 -7.94 -13.82
CA ALA A 96 -1.87 -7.85 -15.15
C ALA A 96 -2.82 -7.16 -16.15
N MET A 97 -4.11 -7.47 -16.15
CA MET A 97 -5.10 -6.82 -17.01
C MET A 97 -5.27 -5.33 -16.66
N MET A 98 -5.44 -4.98 -15.38
CA MET A 98 -5.64 -3.58 -14.96
C MET A 98 -4.37 -2.74 -15.13
N GLY A 99 -3.21 -3.31 -14.83
CA GLY A 99 -1.90 -2.69 -15.08
C GLY A 99 -1.68 -2.43 -16.57
N GLY A 100 -1.96 -3.44 -17.42
CA GLY A 100 -1.90 -3.30 -18.88
C GLY A 100 -2.83 -2.21 -19.42
N TYR A 101 -4.09 -2.20 -18.96
CA TYR A 101 -5.06 -1.15 -19.30
C TYR A 101 -4.55 0.26 -18.91
N THR A 102 -3.97 0.40 -17.72
CA THR A 102 -3.44 1.68 -17.22
C THR A 102 -2.25 2.15 -18.07
N ILE A 103 -1.34 1.24 -18.43
CA ILE A 103 -0.18 1.57 -19.27
C ILE A 103 -0.60 1.95 -20.69
N ILE A 104 -1.62 1.30 -21.26
CA ILE A 104 -2.05 1.59 -22.64
C ILE A 104 -2.91 2.86 -22.71
N ASN A 105 -3.79 3.08 -21.73
CA ASN A 105 -4.81 4.15 -21.84
C ASN A 105 -4.49 5.40 -21.02
N GLU A 106 -3.80 5.26 -19.90
CA GLU A 106 -3.54 6.39 -19.00
C GLU A 106 -2.16 6.98 -19.22
N ILE A 107 -1.13 6.16 -19.44
CA ILE A 107 0.24 6.67 -19.66
C ILE A 107 0.35 7.55 -20.91
N PRO A 108 -0.18 7.21 -22.10
CA PRO A 108 -0.08 8.08 -23.28
C PRO A 108 -0.80 9.42 -23.11
N LYS A 109 -1.87 9.47 -22.30
CA LYS A 109 -2.56 10.71 -21.95
C LYS A 109 -1.73 11.64 -21.05
N LEU A 110 -0.70 11.14 -20.37
CA LEU A 110 0.18 11.99 -19.55
C LEU A 110 1.19 12.80 -20.39
N TRP A 111 1.41 12.39 -21.65
CA TRP A 111 2.38 12.99 -22.58
C TRP A 111 1.74 13.75 -23.75
N SER A 112 0.40 13.73 -23.87
CA SER A 112 -0.36 14.56 -24.82
C SER A 112 -1.07 15.70 -24.11
#